data_AF-A0A224XXP2-F1
#
_entry.id   AF-A0A224XXP2-F1
#
_cell.length_a   1.000
_cell.length_b   1.000
_cell.length_c   1.000
_cell.angle_alpha   90.00
_cell.angle_beta   90.00
_cell.angle_gamma   90.00
#
_symmetry.space_group_name_H-M   'P 1'
#
loop_
_entity.id
_entity.type
_entity.pdbx_description
1 polymer ?
#
loop_
_entity_poly.entity_id
_entity_poly.type
_entity_poly.pdbx_seq_one_letter_code
_entity_poly.pdbx_strand_id
1 'polypeptide(L)' 'MAEMNIIRKLIRLIKLTMAEITCTVRIQSDTSPEFKTNRGLRPGDALACLLFNLALERLLGILEYRHLALI' A
#
# COMPACT_ATOMS: atom_id res chain seq x y z
N MET A 1 3.07 10.09 3.23
CA MET A 1 4.37 9.55 3.72
C MET A 1 5.40 10.64 3.97
N ALA A 2 5.81 11.44 2.97
CA ALA A 2 6.77 12.53 3.21
C ALA A 2 6.22 13.59 4.20
N GLU A 3 4.93 13.91 4.07
CA GLU A 3 4.16 14.75 5.01
C GLU A 3 4.01 14.16 6.41
N MET A 4 4.34 12.88 6.61
CA MET A 4 4.25 12.19 7.90
C MET A 4 5.60 12.12 8.62
N ASN A 5 6.57 12.94 8.21
CA ASN A 5 7.94 12.94 8.74
C ASN A 5 8.67 11.59 8.62
N ILE A 6 8.28 10.73 7.67
CA ILE A 6 8.97 9.46 7.43
C ILE A 6 10.29 9.72 6.70
N ILE A 7 11.38 9.11 7.17
CA ILE A 7 12.72 9.24 6.61
C ILE A 7 12.71 8.88 5.11
N ARG A 8 13.24 9.76 4.26
CA ARG A 8 13.25 9.59 2.80
C ARG A 8 13.88 8.27 2.33
N LYS A 9 14.93 7.81 3.00
CA LYS A 9 15.57 6.51 2.72
C LYS A 9 14.59 5.35 2.87
N LEU A 10 13.78 5.36 3.93
CA LEU A 10 12.78 4.32 4.17
C LEU A 10 11.67 4.37 3.12
N ILE A 11 11.20 5.57 2.76
CA ILE A 11 10.23 5.73 1.66
C ILE A 11 10.77 5.14 0.35
N ARG A 12 12.05 5.37 0.04
CA ARG A 12 12.68 4.81 -1.16
C ARG A 12 12.79 3.29 -1.10
N LEU A 13 13.18 2.73 0.04
CA LEU A 13 13.24 1.28 0.23
C LEU A 13 11.86 0.64 0.04
N ILE A 14 10.82 1.17 0.70
CA ILE A 14 9.44 0.72 0.55
C ILE A 14 9.01 0.73 -0.92
N LYS A 15 9.27 1.84 -1.63
CA LYS A 15 8.94 1.95 -3.06
C LYS A 15 9.63 0.90 -3.91
N LEU A 16 10.90 0.60 -3.64
CA LEU A 16 11.65 -0.44 -4.36
C LEU A 16 11.11 -1.84 -4.05
N THR A 17 10.79 -2.13 -2.78
CA THR A 17 10.22 -3.42 -2.38
C THR A 17 8.82 -3.66 -2.98
N MET A 18 8.07 -2.58 -3.22
CA MET A 18 6.73 -2.62 -3.79
C MET A 18 6.69 -2.42 -5.31
N ALA A 19 7.84 -2.15 -5.95
CA ALA A 19 7.93 -1.95 -7.39
C ALA A 19 8.03 -3.29 -8.13
N GLU A 20 7.51 -3.31 -9.36
CA GLU A 20 7.68 -4.42 -10.31
C GLU A 20 7.25 -5.81 -9.79
N ILE A 21 6.32 -5.86 -8.83
CA ILE A 21 5.78 -7.11 -8.32
C ILE A 21 5.02 -7.83 -9.44
N THR A 22 5.45 -9.04 -9.78
CA THR A 22 4.68 -9.98 -10.60
C THR A 22 3.94 -10.95 -9.68
N CYS A 23 2.72 -11.31 -10.09
CA CYS A 23 1.88 -12.25 -9.38
C CYS A 23 1.40 -13.35 -10.34
N THR A 24 1.13 -14.52 -9.77
CA THR A 24 0.36 -15.59 -10.39
C THR A 24 -0.80 -15.91 -9.47
N VAL A 25 -1.91 -16.37 -10.04
CA VAL A 25 -3.05 -16.86 -9.27
C VAL A 25 -3.16 -18.35 -9.54
N ARG A 26 -3.08 -19.15 -8.48
CA ARG A 26 -3.31 -20.59 -8.55
C ARG A 26 -4.72 -20.90 -8.08
N ILE A 27 -5.49 -21.58 -8.92
CA ILE A 27 -6.83 -22.08 -8.61
C ILE A 27 -6.78 -23.59 -8.78
N GLN A 28 -6.85 -24.33 -7.67
CA GLN A 28 -6.68 -25.79 -7.65
C GLN A 28 -5.33 -26.21 -8.27
N SER A 29 -5.35 -26.97 -9.36
CA SER A 29 -4.18 -27.42 -10.13
C SER A 29 -3.71 -26.40 -11.16
N ASP A 30 -4.53 -25.40 -11.51
CA ASP A 30 -4.24 -24.49 -12.61
C ASP A 30 -3.60 -23.21 -12.10
N THR A 31 -2.55 -22.77 -12.78
CA THR A 31 -1.83 -21.53 -12.46
C THR A 31 -1.97 -20.56 -13.61
N SER A 32 -2.35 -19.32 -13.32
CA SER A 32 -2.41 -18.26 -14.32
C SER A 32 -1.01 -17.94 -14.86
N PRO A 33 -0.91 -17.38 -16.07
CA PRO A 33 0.29 -16.68 -16.48
C PRO A 33 0.68 -15.61 -15.46
N GLU A 34 1.97 -15.29 -15.39
CA GLU A 34 2.46 -14.15 -14.62
C GLU A 34 1.88 -12.85 -15.16
N PHE A 35 1.42 -11.99 -14.25
CA PHE A 35 0.99 -10.64 -14.58
C PHE A 35 1.60 -9.62 -13.62
N LYS A 36 1.81 -8.40 -14.10
CA LYS A 36 2.29 -7.30 -13.27
C LYS A 36 1.19 -6.80 -12.34
N THR A 37 1.52 -6.62 -11.07
CA THR A 37 0.62 -6.03 -10.08
C THR A 37 0.86 -4.53 -10.04
N ASN A 38 -0.02 -3.78 -10.70
CA ASN A 38 0.15 -2.34 -10.88
C ASN A 38 -0.69 -1.52 -9.88
N ARG A 39 -1.54 -2.19 -9.10
CA ARG A 39 -2.53 -1.57 -8.20
C ARG A 39 -2.66 -2.38 -6.93
N GLY A 40 -2.89 -1.67 -5.83
CA GLY A 40 -3.11 -2.26 -4.52
C GLY A 40 -1.82 -2.74 -3.86
N LEU A 41 -2.00 -3.46 -2.76
CA LEU A 41 -0.93 -4.08 -1.99
C LEU A 41 -1.08 -5.59 -2.07
N ARG A 42 0.04 -6.31 -2.16
CA ARG A 42 0.04 -7.78 -2.28
C ARG A 42 -0.52 -8.40 -0.99
N PRO A 43 -1.59 -9.22 -1.04
CA PRO A 43 -2.08 -9.94 0.13
C PRO A 43 -1.01 -10.91 0.66
N GLY A 44 -0.89 -11.00 1.98
CA GLY A 44 0.11 -11.83 2.65
C GLY A 44 1.52 -11.25 2.70
N ASP A 45 1.75 -10.06 2.11
CA ASP A 45 2.99 -9.31 2.30
C ASP A 45 2.95 -8.60 3.68
N ALA A 46 4.00 -8.78 4.49
CA ALA A 46 4.07 -8.20 5.83
C ALA A 46 4.09 -6.66 5.81
N LEU A 47 4.71 -6.06 4.80
CA LEU A 47 4.73 -4.60 4.62
C LEU A 47 3.37 -4.09 4.12
N ALA A 48 2.63 -4.87 3.33
CA ALA A 48 1.30 -4.46 2.85
C ALA A 48 0.35 -4.10 4.00
N CYS A 49 0.33 -4.88 5.08
CA CYS A 49 -0.52 -4.59 6.24
C CYS A 49 -0.17 -3.23 6.88
N LEU A 50 1.12 -2.97 7.10
CA LEU A 50 1.59 -1.71 7.67
C LEU A 50 1.30 -0.52 6.76
N LEU A 51 1.55 -0.66 5.45
CA LEU A 51 1.32 0.40 4.47
C LEU A 51 -0.16 0.72 4.31
N PHE A 52 -1.03 -0.28 4.43
CA PHE A 52 -2.48 -0.10 4.44
C PHE A 52 -2.93 0.72 5.64
N ASN A 53 -2.49 0.35 6.84
CA ASN A 53 -2.82 1.08 8.07
C ASN A 53 -2.31 2.53 8.02
N LEU A 54 -1.09 2.74 7.52
CA LEU A 54 -0.52 4.06 7.34
C LEU A 54 -1.35 4.94 6.37
N ALA A 55 -1.89 4.34 5.31
CA ALA A 55 -2.77 5.03 4.38
C ALA A 55 -4.12 5.37 5.03
N LEU A 56 -4.68 4.45 5.82
CA LEU A 56 -5.92 4.68 6.56
C LEU A 56 -5.79 5.80 7.59
N GLU A 57 -4.71 5.84 8.36
CA GLU A 57 -4.46 6.91 9.33
C GLU A 57 -4.49 8.30 8.67
N ARG A 58 -3.91 8.41 7.47
CA ARG A 58 -3.98 9.65 6.69
C ARG A 58 -5.38 9.97 6.21
N LEU A 59 -6.13 8.98 5.76
CA LEU A 59 -7.51 9.17 5.33
C LEU A 59 -8.40 9.63 6.49
N LEU A 60 -8.30 8.97 7.65
CA LEU A 60 -9.06 9.32 8.84
C LEU A 60 -8.75 10.75 9.29
N GLY A 61 -7.48 11.12 9.35
CA GLY A 61 -7.10 12.50 9.66
C GLY A 61 -7.74 13.51 8.69
N ILE A 62 -7.70 13.25 7.38
CA ILE A 62 -8.36 14.11 6.39
C ILE A 62 -9.87 14.23 6.66
N LEU A 63 -10.54 13.12 6.98
CA LEU A 63 -11.98 13.11 7.24
C LEU A 63 -12.35 13.90 8.51
N GLU A 64 -11.56 13.78 9.58
CA GLU A 64 -11.74 14.55 10.81
C GLU A 64 -11.57 16.07 10.58
N TYR A 65 -10.54 16.47 9.83
CA TYR A 65 -10.36 17.88 9.44
C TYR A 65 -11.50 18.40 8.56
N ARG A 66 -12.06 17.56 7.68
CA ARG A 66 -13.21 17.94 6.84
C ARG A 66 -14.49 18.09 7.64
N HIS A 67 -14.69 17.32 8.71
CA HIS A 67 -15.82 17.51 9.62
C HIS A 67 -15.70 18.83 10.38
N LEU A 68 -14.51 19.18 10.89
CA LEU A 68 -14.26 20.46 11.56
C LEU A 68 -14.36 21.68 10.63
N ALA A 69 -14.06 21.53 9.34
CA ALA A 69 -14.16 22.61 8.36
C ALA A 69 -15.61 22.87 7.86
N LEU A 70 -16.58 22.05 8.26
CA LEU A 70 -17.99 22.16 7.88
C LEU A 70 -18.88 22.68 9.03
N ILE A 71 -18.29 22.98 10.20
CA ILE A 71 -18.94 23.64 11.35
C ILE A 71 -18.41 25.07 11.43
#